data_AF-A0A450Y2C2-F1
#
_entry.id   AF-A0A450Y2C2-F1
#
_cell.length_a   1.000
_cell.length_b   1.000
_cell.length_c   1.000
_cell.angle_alpha   90.00
_cell.angle_beta   90.00
_cell.angle_gamma   90.00
#
_symmetry.space_group_name_H-M   'P 1'
#
loop_
_entity.id
_entity.type
_entity.pdbx_description
1 polymer ?
#
loop_
_entity_poly.entity_id
_entity_poly.type
_entity_poly.pdbx_seq_one_letter_code
_entity_poly.pdbx_strand_id
1 'polypeptide(L)' 'MKSASKANFKQNYKTHLKHLKLKGLQPSTIDAYARAIRRIGAHFDYRLDDLSEAQ' A
#
# COMPACT_ATOMS: atom_id res chain seq x y z
N MET A 1 10.10 -2.59 -16.10
CA MET A 1 9.76 -3.32 -14.85
C MET A 1 9.33 -2.39 -13.72
N LYS A 2 10.11 -1.37 -13.31
CA LYS A 2 9.70 -0.40 -12.25
C LYS A 2 8.36 0.32 -12.51
N SER A 3 7.99 0.55 -13.77
CA SER A 3 6.70 1.17 -14.14
C SER A 3 5.50 0.28 -13.82
N ALA A 4 5.62 -1.03 -14.04
CA ALA A 4 4.57 -2.01 -13.74
C ALA A 4 4.33 -2.13 -12.23
N SER A 5 5.40 -2.19 -11.42
CA SER A 5 5.31 -2.24 -9.96
C SER A 5 4.60 -1.01 -9.38
N LYS A 6 4.90 0.19 -9.88
CA LYS A 6 4.19 1.42 -9.48
C LYS A 6 2.70 1.41 -9.87
N ALA A 7 2.37 0.90 -11.05
CA ALA A 7 0.98 0.76 -11.50
C ALA A 7 0.21 -0.23 -10.61
N ASN A 8 0.80 -1.40 -10.34
CA ASN A 8 0.25 -2.42 -9.45
C ASN A 8 0.05 -1.88 -8.04
N PHE A 9 1.06 -1.20 -7.48
CA PHE A 9 0.95 -0.53 -6.19
C PHE A 9 -0.19 0.48 -6.17
N LYS A 10 -0.33 1.34 -7.19
CA LYS A 10 -1.40 2.34 -7.25
C LYS A 10 -2.79 1.69 -7.27
N GLN A 11 -2.94 0.58 -7.98
CA GLN A 11 -4.19 -0.17 -8.01
C GLN A 11 -4.49 -0.80 -6.65
N ASN A 12 -3.52 -1.50 -6.06
CA ASN A 12 -3.66 -2.13 -4.74
C ASN A 12 -3.92 -1.11 -3.63
N TYR A 13 -3.27 0.05 -3.69
CA TYR A 13 -3.48 1.16 -2.76
C TYR A 13 -4.92 1.69 -2.81
N LYS A 14 -5.50 1.87 -4.01
CA LYS A 14 -6.91 2.26 -4.15
C LYS A 14 -7.86 1.20 -3.56
N THR A 15 -7.61 -0.08 -3.85
CA THR A 15 -8.39 -1.19 -3.31
C THR A 15 -8.30 -1.22 -1.78
N HIS A 16 -7.11 -1.03 -1.22
CA HIS A 16 -6.90 -0.96 0.23
C HIS A 16 -7.72 0.15 0.88
N LEU A 17 -7.66 1.39 0.34
CA LEU A 17 -8.47 2.50 0.87
C LEU A 17 -9.97 2.21 0.78
N LYS A 18 -10.45 1.64 -0.32
CA LYS A 18 -11.86 1.24 -0.46
C LYS A 18 -12.24 0.22 0.60
N HIS A 19 -11.40 -0.79 0.82
CA HIS A 19 -11.65 -1.83 1.80
C HIS A 19 -11.71 -1.28 3.24
N LEU A 20 -10.78 -0.41 3.63
CA LEU A 20 -10.78 0.20 4.96
C LEU A 20 -12.03 1.05 5.22
N LYS A 21 -12.50 1.79 4.20
CA LYS A 21 -13.75 2.55 4.27
C LYS A 21 -14.96 1.64 4.42
N LEU A 22 -15.05 0.56 3.64
CA LEU A 22 -16.14 -0.41 3.71
C LEU A 22 -16.16 -1.15 5.06
N LYS A 23 -15.00 -1.33 5.69
CA LYS A 23 -14.88 -1.88 7.04
C LYS A 23 -15.35 -0.90 8.14
N GLY A 24 -15.69 0.34 7.79
CA GLY A 24 -16.17 1.35 8.74
C GLY A 24 -15.10 1.87 9.70
N LEU A 25 -13.81 1.80 9.32
CA LEU A 25 -12.75 2.33 10.16
C LEU A 25 -12.81 3.86 10.25
N GLN A 26 -12.40 4.40 11.40
CA GLN A 26 -12.29 5.84 11.62
C GLN A 26 -11.36 6.50 10.58
N PRO A 27 -11.67 7.71 10.09
CA PRO A 27 -10.83 8.40 9.10
C PRO A 27 -9.36 8.51 9.52
N SER A 28 -9.09 8.82 10.80
CA SER A 28 -7.73 8.91 11.34
C SER A 28 -6.97 7.58 11.26
N THR A 29 -7.65 6.45 11.46
CA THR A 29 -7.08 5.11 11.30
C THR A 29 -6.77 4.81 9.83
N ILE A 30 -7.68 5.17 8.93
CA ILE A 30 -7.46 5.03 7.48
C ILE A 30 -6.24 5.83 7.04
N ASP A 31 -6.12 7.09 7.50
CA ASP A 31 -4.99 7.96 7.18
C ASP A 31 -3.66 7.41 7.70
N ALA A 32 -3.66 6.84 8.91
CA ALA A 32 -2.48 6.20 9.48
C ALA A 32 -2.02 4.99 8.63
N TYR A 33 -2.94 4.10 8.26
CA TYR A 33 -2.63 2.94 7.41
C TYR A 33 -2.22 3.34 6.00
N ALA A 34 -2.91 4.31 5.40
CA ALA A 34 -2.59 4.87 4.10
C ALA A 34 -1.18 5.49 4.09
N ARG A 35 -0.77 6.15 5.18
CA ARG A 35 0.57 6.71 5.34
C ARG A 35 1.62 5.60 5.48
N ALA A 36 1.36 4.59 6.31
CA ALA A 36 2.26 3.46 6.51
C ALA A 36 2.56 2.74 5.19
N ILE A 37 1.53 2.35 4.44
CA ILE A 37 1.72 1.61 3.18
C ILE A 37 2.45 2.42 2.11
N ARG A 38 2.25 3.76 2.07
CA ARG A 38 3.01 4.64 1.17
C ARG A 38 4.49 4.71 1.53
N ARG A 39 4.82 4.73 2.82
CA ARG A 39 6.22 4.74 3.30
C ARG A 39 6.91 3.41 3.00
N ILE A 40 6.25 2.30 3.30
CA ILE A 40 6.74 0.94 2.99
C ILE A 40 6.92 0.80 1.46
N GLY A 41 5.93 1.23 0.67
CA GLY A 41 6.01 1.26 -0.79
C GLY A 41 7.21 2.06 -1.29
N ALA A 42 7.44 3.27 -0.77
CA ALA A 42 8.59 4.08 -1.16
C ALA A 42 9.94 3.43 -0.82
N HIS A 43 10.04 2.73 0.32
CA HIS A 43 11.25 2.03 0.73
C HIS A 43 11.60 0.86 -0.21
N PHE A 44 10.58 0.11 -0.66
CA PHE A 44 10.76 -1.06 -1.53
C PHE A 44 10.52 -0.77 -3.02
N ASP A 45 10.71 0.48 -3.47
CA ASP A 45 10.54 0.85 -4.89
C ASP A 45 9.14 0.47 -5.46
N TYR A 46 8.13 0.41 -4.59
CA TYR A 46 6.76 -0.01 -4.85
C TYR A 46 6.60 -1.47 -5.30
N ARG A 47 7.57 -2.34 -5.01
CA ARG A 47 7.55 -3.80 -5.23
C ARG A 47 7.17 -4.53 -3.94
N LEU A 48 5.91 -4.42 -3.55
CA LEU A 48 5.40 -5.07 -2.33
C LEU A 48 4.92 -6.51 -2.56
N ASP A 49 4.84 -6.93 -3.81
CA ASP A 49 4.39 -8.24 -4.28
C ASP A 49 5.49 -9.32 -4.23
N ASP A 50 6.73 -8.93 -3.95
CA ASP A 50 7.93 -9.76 -4.06
C ASP A 50 8.88 -9.50 -2.88
N LEU A 51 8.31 -9.41 -1.67
CA LEU A 51 9.07 -9.23 -0.43
C LEU A 51 9.45 -10.59 0.15
N SER A 52 10.71 -10.69 0.60
CA SER A 52 11.20 -11.82 1.38
C SER A 52 11.72 -11.33 2.74
N GLU A 53 11.85 -12.24 3.68
CA GLU A 53 12.55 -11.97 4.94
C GLU A 53 14.04 -11.67 4.66
N ALA A 54 14.64 -10.84 5.50
CA ALA A 54 16.09 -10.71 5.52
C ALA A 54 16.68 -12.01 6.07
N GLN A 55 17.76 -12.51 5.47
CA GLN A 55 18.45 -13.71 5.93
C GLN A 55 19.14 -13.51 7.28
#